data_AF-A0A3P7KLF2-F1
#
_entry.id   AF-A0A3P7KLF2-F1
#
_cell.length_a   1.000
_cell.length_b   1.000
_cell.length_c   1.000
_cell.angle_alpha   90.00
_cell.angle_beta   90.00
_cell.angle_gamma   90.00
#
_symmetry.space_group_name_H-M   'P 1'
#
loop_
_entity.id
_entity.type
_entity.pdbx_description
1 polymer ?
#
loop_
_entity_poly.entity_id
_entity_poly.type
_entity_poly.pdbx_seq_one_letter_code
_entity_poly.pdbx_strand_id
1 'polypeptide(L)'
;DATYKLSLEACEKCGADLSRYSTYICNRVEDALRNFVTKHLSSLFKCDDPVCEFRTRTHLMKWCREGLECPKCAGGVLRKEYSGKDLFDQQMFFKQIVDIQAAMQELRPEQKRSIQTKPGFTSLMALYNNLSALVARYLEKNTYSKVDLAFIFAPMMKIE
;
A
#
# COMPACT_ATOMS: atom_id res chain seq x y z
N ASP A 1 -21.28 -27.57 -6.60
CA ASP A 1 -21.33 -26.42 -5.68
C ASP A 1 -19.95 -26.07 -5.15
N ALA A 2 -19.37 -24.96 -5.62
CA ALA A 2 -18.10 -24.47 -5.08
C ALA A 2 -18.36 -23.84 -3.71
N THR A 3 -17.77 -24.39 -2.65
CA THR A 3 -17.85 -23.83 -1.30
C THR A 3 -16.99 -22.57 -1.23
N TYR A 4 -17.62 -21.40 -1.07
CA TYR A 4 -16.89 -20.14 -0.94
C TYR A 4 -16.21 -20.06 0.43
N LYS A 5 -14.92 -19.72 0.44
CA LYS A 5 -14.09 -19.61 1.64
C LYS A 5 -13.37 -18.27 1.64
N LEU A 6 -13.30 -17.63 2.80
CA LEU A 6 -12.43 -16.47 2.98
C LEU A 6 -11.00 -16.92 3.28
N SER A 7 -10.01 -16.24 2.72
CA SER A 7 -8.60 -16.65 2.83
C SER A 7 -8.11 -16.74 4.28
N LEU A 8 -8.66 -15.90 5.18
CA LEU A 8 -8.33 -15.89 6.60
C LEU A 8 -9.27 -16.75 7.47
N GLU A 9 -10.08 -17.62 6.87
CA GLU A 9 -10.99 -18.49 7.63
C GLU A 9 -10.24 -19.60 8.39
N ALA A 10 -9.32 -20.28 7.71
CA ALA A 10 -8.51 -21.35 8.32
C ALA A 10 -7.23 -21.61 7.54
N CYS A 11 -6.18 -22.01 8.23
CA CYS A 11 -4.90 -22.40 7.63
C CYS A 11 -5.09 -23.57 6.68
N GLU A 12 -4.57 -23.46 5.46
CA GLU A 12 -4.67 -24.51 4.44
C GLU A 12 -3.89 -25.78 4.80
N LYS A 13 -2.85 -25.68 5.64
CA LYS A 13 -1.98 -26.81 6.00
C LYS A 13 -2.49 -27.60 7.21
N CYS A 14 -3.00 -26.92 8.23
CA CYS A 14 -3.38 -27.57 9.50
C CYS A 14 -4.85 -27.36 9.89
N GLY A 15 -5.63 -26.62 9.10
CA GLY A 15 -7.05 -26.37 9.38
C GLY A 15 -7.30 -25.44 10.57
N ALA A 16 -6.26 -24.90 11.21
CA ALA A 16 -6.41 -24.01 12.36
C ALA A 16 -7.17 -22.73 11.98
N ASP A 17 -8.16 -22.37 12.78
CA ASP A 17 -8.90 -21.10 12.69
C ASP A 17 -7.93 -19.92 12.89
N LEU A 18 -7.76 -19.13 11.83
CA LEU A 18 -6.81 -18.01 11.82
C LEU A 18 -7.33 -16.81 12.60
N SER A 19 -8.63 -16.70 12.87
CA SER A 19 -9.20 -15.60 13.67
C SER A 19 -8.66 -15.61 15.11
N ARG A 20 -8.31 -16.79 15.64
CA ARG A 20 -7.67 -16.97 16.95
C ARG A 20 -6.27 -16.37 17.02
N TYR A 21 -5.62 -16.19 15.88
CA TYR A 21 -4.28 -15.61 15.75
C TYR A 21 -4.33 -14.16 15.24
N SER A 22 -5.48 -13.48 15.39
CA SER A 22 -5.71 -12.13 14.88
C SER A 22 -4.60 -11.15 15.25
N THR A 23 -4.17 -11.11 16.52
CA THR A 23 -3.06 -10.25 16.98
C THR A 23 -1.77 -10.53 16.22
N TYR A 24 -1.41 -11.80 16.04
CA TYR A 24 -0.20 -12.18 15.31
C TYR A 24 -0.27 -11.75 13.84
N ILE A 25 -1.42 -11.98 13.19
CA ILE A 25 -1.63 -11.60 11.79
C ILE A 25 -1.55 -10.09 11.62
N CYS A 26 -2.21 -9.32 12.49
CA CYS A 26 -2.12 -7.85 12.49
C CYS A 26 -0.68 -7.38 12.65
N ASN A 27 0.08 -7.93 13.61
CA ASN A 27 1.47 -7.57 13.83
C ASN A 27 2.34 -7.87 12.60
N ARG A 28 2.12 -9.01 11.92
CA ARG A 28 2.85 -9.36 10.69
C ARG A 28 2.54 -8.42 9.53
N VAL A 29 1.28 -8.01 9.37
CA VAL A 29 0.90 -7.02 8.35
C VAL A 29 1.50 -5.66 8.68
N GLU A 30 1.52 -5.26 9.95
CA GLU A 30 2.15 -4.02 10.40
C GLU A 30 3.67 -4.03 10.17
N ASP A 31 4.33 -5.14 10.49
CA ASP A 31 5.76 -5.34 10.21
C ASP A 31 6.05 -5.20 8.71
N ALA A 32 5.22 -5.80 7.84
CA ALA A 32 5.38 -5.68 6.39
C ALA A 32 5.21 -4.24 5.90
N LEU A 33 4.14 -3.54 6.33
CA LEU A 33 3.89 -2.15 5.98
C LEU A 33 5.03 -1.23 6.43
N ARG A 34 5.52 -1.42 7.66
CA ARG A 34 6.67 -0.69 8.20
C ARG A 34 7.93 -0.94 7.36
N ASN A 35 8.19 -2.19 6.97
CA ASN A 35 9.34 -2.52 6.14
C ASN A 35 9.27 -1.85 4.76
N PHE A 36 8.08 -1.73 4.14
CA PHE A 36 7.95 -0.97 2.88
C PHE A 36 8.25 0.51 3.07
N VAL A 37 7.79 1.12 4.17
CA VAL A 37 8.13 2.52 4.50
C VAL A 37 9.63 2.67 4.69
N THR A 38 10.27 1.80 5.49
CA THR A 38 11.72 1.81 5.69
C THR A 38 12.48 1.62 4.39
N LYS A 39 12.02 0.73 3.50
CA LYS A 39 12.60 0.52 2.16
C LYS A 39 12.52 1.79 1.32
N HIS A 40 11.41 2.51 1.34
CA HIS A 40 11.29 3.79 0.65
C HIS A 40 12.20 4.88 1.20
N LEU A 41 12.28 4.99 2.53
CA LEU A 41 13.11 6.01 3.17
C LEU A 41 14.60 5.75 2.98
N SER A 42 15.02 4.49 3.00
CA SER A 42 16.42 4.06 2.83
C SER A 42 16.81 3.74 1.38
N SER A 43 15.89 3.93 0.43
CA SER A 43 16.14 3.66 -0.98
C SER A 43 17.30 4.49 -1.51
N LEU A 44 18.19 3.84 -2.25
CA LEU A 44 19.16 4.53 -3.09
C LEU A 44 18.45 5.43 -4.11
N PHE A 45 19.13 6.48 -4.51
CA PHE A 45 18.85 7.22 -5.73
C PHE A 45 19.62 6.58 -6.88
N LYS A 46 18.99 6.49 -8.05
CA LYS A 46 19.58 6.06 -9.32
C LYS A 46 19.32 7.14 -10.37
N CYS A 47 20.32 7.41 -11.21
CA CYS A 47 20.15 8.26 -12.39
C CYS A 47 19.14 7.64 -13.36
N ASP A 48 18.21 8.44 -13.87
CA ASP A 48 17.22 7.99 -14.85
C ASP A 48 17.80 7.76 -16.25
N ASP A 49 18.97 8.33 -16.54
CA ASP A 49 19.75 8.02 -17.75
C ASP A 49 20.30 6.58 -17.69
N PRO A 50 19.85 5.67 -18.60
CA PRO A 50 20.22 4.26 -18.59
C PRO A 50 21.69 4.02 -18.93
N VAL A 51 22.40 4.98 -19.53
CA VAL A 51 23.83 4.85 -19.83
C VAL A 51 24.68 5.25 -18.62
N CYS A 52 24.18 6.15 -17.78
CA CYS A 52 24.91 6.67 -16.63
C CYS A 52 25.00 5.67 -15.47
N GLU A 53 23.90 4.99 -15.14
CA GLU A 53 23.80 3.98 -14.06
C GLU A 53 24.30 4.43 -12.66
N PHE A 54 24.53 5.73 -12.45
CA PHE A 54 25.04 6.26 -11.18
C PHE A 54 24.01 6.06 -10.05
N ARG A 55 24.49 5.61 -8.88
CA ARG A 55 23.67 5.38 -7.67
C ARG A 55 24.29 6.02 -6.44
N THR A 56 23.45 6.54 -5.55
CA THR A 56 23.91 7.14 -4.29
C THR A 56 22.86 7.06 -3.19
N ARG A 57 23.28 6.96 -1.92
CA ARG A 57 22.41 7.17 -0.74
C ARG A 57 22.41 8.61 -0.27
N THR A 58 23.39 9.39 -0.71
CA THR A 58 23.60 10.77 -0.25
C THR A 58 22.62 11.67 -0.96
N HIS A 59 21.84 12.41 -0.17
CA HIS A 59 21.04 13.52 -0.69
C HIS A 59 21.98 14.59 -1.24
N LEU A 60 21.84 14.87 -2.54
CA LEU A 60 22.55 15.96 -3.19
C LEU A 60 21.75 17.26 -3.04
N MET A 61 22.44 18.39 -3.09
CA MET A 61 21.82 19.71 -2.89
C MET A 61 21.47 20.41 -4.21
N LYS A 62 21.88 19.86 -5.35
CA LYS A 62 21.65 20.48 -6.66
C LYS A 62 20.33 19.99 -7.26
N TRP A 63 19.44 20.92 -7.56
CA TRP A 63 18.10 20.68 -8.09
C TRP A 63 17.93 21.38 -9.43
N CYS A 64 17.32 20.70 -10.38
CA CYS A 64 16.74 21.28 -11.58
C CYS A 64 15.21 21.31 -11.45
N ARG A 65 14.52 21.69 -12.54
CA ARG A 65 13.05 21.73 -12.57
C ARG A 65 12.43 20.34 -12.38
N GLU A 66 13.08 19.30 -12.89
CA GLU A 66 12.58 17.93 -12.92
C GLU A 66 12.90 17.12 -11.65
N GLY A 67 13.91 17.55 -10.87
CA GLY A 67 14.31 16.88 -9.64
C GLY A 67 15.77 17.12 -9.24
N LEU A 68 16.34 16.16 -8.51
CA LEU A 68 17.74 16.18 -8.08
C LEU A 68 18.67 15.92 -9.26
N GLU A 69 19.62 16.81 -9.52
CA GLU A 69 20.55 16.65 -10.63
C GLU A 69 21.57 15.52 -10.39
N CYS A 70 21.85 14.74 -11.43
CA CYS A 70 22.93 13.76 -11.41
C CYS A 70 24.30 14.46 -11.46
N PRO A 71 25.26 14.11 -10.58
CA PRO A 71 26.59 14.71 -10.58
C PRO A 71 27.53 14.08 -11.62
N LYS A 72 27.10 13.03 -12.34
CA LYS A 72 27.94 12.26 -13.26
C LYS A 72 27.64 12.52 -14.74
N CYS A 73 26.40 12.88 -15.09
CA CYS A 73 26.03 13.19 -16.47
C CYS A 73 25.23 14.49 -16.55
N ALA A 74 25.30 15.15 -17.70
CA ALA A 74 24.52 16.34 -17.96
C ALA A 74 23.06 15.96 -18.29
N GLY A 75 22.10 16.58 -17.60
CA GLY A 75 20.66 16.38 -17.85
C GLY A 75 20.03 15.17 -17.16
N GLY A 76 20.81 14.28 -16.55
CA GLY A 76 20.27 13.16 -15.77
C GLY A 76 19.68 13.60 -14.44
N VAL A 77 18.60 12.95 -14.02
CA VAL A 77 17.89 13.24 -12.76
C VAL A 77 17.92 12.00 -11.86
N LEU A 78 18.26 12.21 -10.60
CA LEU A 78 18.25 11.17 -9.58
C LEU A 78 16.82 10.90 -9.11
N ARG A 79 16.39 9.64 -9.22
CA ARG A 79 15.11 9.12 -8.71
C ARG A 79 15.38 8.05 -7.66
N LYS A 80 14.51 7.93 -6.65
CA LYS A 80 14.60 6.79 -5.72
C LYS A 80 14.32 5.50 -6.49
N GLU A 81 15.17 4.49 -6.30
CA GLU A 81 14.95 3.14 -6.85
C GLU A 81 13.65 2.49 -6.36
N TYR A 82 13.24 2.80 -5.12
CA TYR A 82 11.93 2.49 -4.58
C TYR A 82 11.17 3.79 -4.30
N SER A 83 10.34 4.16 -5.27
CA SER A 83 9.66 5.44 -5.34
C SER A 83 8.49 5.55 -4.34
N GLY A 84 7.93 6.75 -4.21
CA GLY A 84 6.70 6.95 -3.43
C GLY A 84 5.51 6.22 -4.05
N LYS A 85 5.50 6.08 -5.39
CA LYS A 85 4.53 5.28 -6.13
C LYS A 85 4.64 3.81 -5.76
N ASP A 86 5.85 3.24 -5.76
CA ASP A 86 6.05 1.82 -5.42
C ASP A 86 5.57 1.49 -3.99
N LEU A 87 5.81 2.41 -3.05
CA LEU A 87 5.27 2.31 -1.69
C LEU A 87 3.74 2.37 -1.67
N PHE A 88 3.16 3.33 -2.39
CA PHE A 88 1.72 3.49 -2.50
C PHE A 88 1.04 2.26 -3.10
N ASP A 89 1.60 1.70 -4.18
CA ASP A 89 1.06 0.53 -4.86
C ASP A 89 1.07 -0.70 -3.94
N GLN A 90 2.12 -0.89 -3.13
CA GLN A 90 2.14 -1.96 -2.11
C GLN A 90 1.06 -1.74 -1.03
N GLN A 91 0.91 -0.52 -0.52
CA GLN A 91 -0.10 -0.22 0.48
C GLN A 91 -1.53 -0.37 -0.09
N MET A 92 -1.74 0.00 -1.35
CA MET A 92 -3.01 -0.15 -2.05
C MET A 92 -3.35 -1.63 -2.29
N PHE A 93 -2.35 -2.44 -2.65
CA PHE A 93 -2.53 -3.89 -2.72
C PHE A 93 -3.05 -4.46 -1.38
N PHE A 94 -2.42 -4.08 -0.27
CA PHE A 94 -2.89 -4.50 1.06
C PHE A 94 -4.31 -4.02 1.35
N LYS A 95 -4.68 -2.79 0.95
CA LYS A 95 -6.04 -2.27 1.12
C LYS A 95 -7.05 -3.14 0.37
N GLN A 96 -6.75 -3.52 -0.86
CA GLN A 96 -7.64 -4.31 -1.70
C GLN A 96 -7.87 -5.72 -1.15
N ILE A 97 -6.81 -6.42 -0.72
CA ILE A 97 -6.94 -7.82 -0.25
C ILE A 97 -7.63 -7.94 1.13
N VAL A 98 -7.71 -6.86 1.90
CA VAL A 98 -8.40 -6.83 3.21
C VAL A 98 -9.76 -6.15 3.16
N ASP A 99 -10.17 -5.62 2.00
CA ASP A 99 -11.48 -5.00 1.80
C ASP A 99 -12.58 -6.06 1.64
N ILE A 100 -12.94 -6.66 2.77
CA ILE A 100 -13.98 -7.68 2.83
C ILE A 100 -15.36 -7.10 2.46
N GLN A 101 -15.60 -5.80 2.67
CA GLN A 101 -16.90 -5.20 2.37
C GLN A 101 -17.11 -5.13 0.86
N ALA A 102 -16.11 -4.63 0.12
CA ALA A 102 -16.13 -4.64 -1.34
C ALA A 102 -16.22 -6.08 -1.87
N ALA A 103 -15.40 -7.00 -1.36
CA ALA A 103 -15.45 -8.40 -1.78
C ALA A 103 -16.81 -9.06 -1.55
N MET A 104 -17.46 -8.79 -0.41
CA MET A 104 -18.80 -9.31 -0.12
C MET A 104 -19.89 -8.66 -0.98
N GLN A 105 -19.69 -7.45 -1.50
CA GLN A 105 -20.66 -6.79 -2.40
C GLN A 105 -20.75 -7.50 -3.76
N GLU A 106 -19.61 -7.97 -4.28
CA GLU A 106 -19.49 -8.68 -5.57
C GLU A 106 -20.12 -10.09 -5.59
N LEU A 107 -20.41 -10.66 -4.42
CA LEU A 107 -20.99 -12.01 -4.31
C LEU A 107 -22.50 -12.02 -4.61
N ARG A 108 -23.02 -13.16 -5.07
CA ARG A 108 -24.46 -13.42 -5.14
C ARG A 108 -25.06 -13.61 -3.74
N PRO A 109 -26.35 -13.32 -3.51
CA PRO A 109 -26.98 -13.43 -2.20
C PRO A 109 -26.80 -14.80 -1.53
N GLU A 110 -26.87 -15.89 -2.29
CA GLU A 110 -26.68 -17.26 -1.80
C GLU A 110 -25.24 -17.51 -1.31
N GLN A 111 -24.25 -16.98 -2.04
CA GLN A 111 -22.84 -17.07 -1.67
C GLN A 111 -22.57 -16.27 -0.40
N LYS A 112 -23.12 -15.05 -0.29
CA LYS A 112 -23.02 -14.22 0.93
C LYS A 112 -23.59 -14.95 2.14
N ARG A 113 -24.80 -15.51 2.01
CA ARG A 113 -25.42 -16.30 3.09
C ARG A 113 -24.54 -17.48 3.50
N SER A 114 -23.97 -18.20 2.54
CA SER A 114 -23.11 -19.37 2.83
C SER A 114 -21.85 -19.02 3.63
N ILE A 115 -21.34 -17.78 3.51
CA ILE A 115 -20.19 -17.29 4.29
C ILE A 115 -20.66 -16.77 5.65
N GLN A 116 -21.76 -16.02 5.69
CA GLN A 116 -22.29 -15.39 6.90
C GLN A 116 -22.81 -16.39 7.94
N THR A 117 -23.27 -17.56 7.51
CA THR A 117 -23.76 -18.61 8.43
C THR A 117 -22.63 -19.45 9.03
N LYS A 118 -21.37 -19.27 8.61
CA LYS A 118 -20.25 -20.05 9.12
C LYS A 118 -19.93 -19.70 10.58
N PRO A 119 -19.55 -20.70 11.39
CA PRO A 119 -19.08 -20.45 12.74
C PRO A 119 -17.82 -19.57 12.70
N GLY A 120 -17.71 -18.61 13.61
CA GLY A 120 -16.56 -17.69 13.67
C GLY A 120 -16.60 -16.51 12.68
N PHE A 121 -17.66 -16.37 11.86
CA PHE A 121 -17.81 -15.26 10.92
C PHE A 121 -17.61 -13.88 11.58
N THR A 122 -18.20 -13.65 12.76
CA THR A 122 -18.06 -12.39 13.50
C THR A 122 -16.61 -12.10 13.88
N SER A 123 -15.88 -13.10 14.37
CA SER A 123 -14.47 -12.95 14.76
C SER A 123 -13.56 -12.74 13.55
N LEU A 124 -13.87 -13.40 12.44
CA LEU A 124 -13.19 -13.21 11.17
C LEU A 124 -13.42 -11.81 10.59
N MET A 125 -14.66 -11.31 10.63
CA MET A 125 -14.97 -9.93 10.21
C MET A 125 -14.25 -8.90 11.08
N ALA A 126 -14.14 -9.12 12.38
CA ALA A 126 -13.36 -8.27 13.27
C ALA A 126 -11.88 -8.24 12.87
N LEU A 127 -11.28 -9.38 12.50
CA LEU A 127 -9.92 -9.44 11.97
C LEU A 127 -9.77 -8.61 10.68
N TYR A 128 -10.65 -8.79 9.70
CA TYR A 128 -10.60 -7.99 8.45
C TYR A 128 -10.76 -6.49 8.72
N ASN A 129 -11.66 -6.09 9.61
CA ASN A 129 -11.84 -4.68 9.99
C ASN A 129 -10.57 -4.10 10.65
N ASN A 130 -9.93 -4.87 11.54
CA ASN A 130 -8.68 -4.46 12.18
C ASN A 130 -7.55 -4.30 11.15
N LEU A 131 -7.43 -5.22 10.19
CA LEU A 131 -6.46 -5.13 9.11
C LEU A 131 -6.73 -3.94 8.19
N SER A 132 -7.99 -3.70 7.83
CA SER A 132 -8.40 -2.55 7.02
C SER A 132 -8.05 -1.23 7.71
N ALA A 133 -8.37 -1.09 9.01
CA ALA A 133 -8.01 0.07 9.80
C ALA A 133 -6.48 0.25 9.88
N LEU A 134 -5.72 -0.83 10.10
CA LEU A 134 -4.26 -0.82 10.11
C LEU A 134 -3.69 -0.27 8.80
N VAL A 135 -4.13 -0.79 7.65
CA VAL A 135 -3.67 -0.36 6.32
C VAL A 135 -4.06 1.10 6.05
N ALA A 136 -5.28 1.50 6.43
CA ALA A 136 -5.75 2.87 6.26
C ALA A 136 -4.84 3.90 6.95
N ARG A 137 -4.34 3.60 8.17
CA ARG A 137 -3.39 4.49 8.89
C ARG A 137 -2.09 4.71 8.13
N TYR A 138 -1.61 3.72 7.37
CA TYR A 138 -0.40 3.85 6.56
C TYR A 138 -0.65 4.65 5.28
N LEU A 139 -1.80 4.42 4.62
CA LEU A 139 -2.21 5.19 3.45
C LEU A 139 -2.46 6.66 3.76
N GLU A 140 -3.07 6.97 4.92
CA GLU A 140 -3.31 8.35 5.34
C GLU A 140 -2.00 9.15 5.49
N LYS A 141 -0.92 8.48 5.88
CA LYS A 141 0.42 9.09 5.99
C LYS A 141 1.17 9.14 4.66
N ASN A 142 0.70 8.44 3.63
CA ASN A 142 1.29 8.48 2.31
C ASN A 142 0.73 9.67 1.53
N THR A 143 1.58 10.65 1.26
CA THR A 143 1.20 11.86 0.53
C THR A 143 1.10 11.65 -0.97
N TYR A 144 1.57 10.53 -1.51
CA TYR A 144 1.64 10.29 -2.96
C TYR A 144 0.28 10.43 -3.66
N SER A 145 -0.82 10.01 -3.00
CA SER A 145 -2.17 10.11 -3.55
C SER A 145 -2.95 11.33 -3.09
N LYS A 146 -2.35 12.25 -2.31
CA LYS A 146 -3.02 13.47 -1.85
C LYS A 146 -2.78 14.59 -2.86
N VAL A 147 -3.87 15.02 -3.49
CA VAL A 147 -3.86 16.10 -4.48
C VAL A 147 -4.52 17.33 -3.85
N ASP A 148 -3.74 18.39 -3.65
CA ASP A 148 -4.27 19.68 -3.20
C ASP A 148 -4.82 20.45 -4.41
N LEU A 149 -6.14 20.39 -4.59
CA LEU A 149 -6.83 21.08 -5.68
C LEU A 149 -6.74 22.60 -5.55
N ALA A 150 -6.72 23.14 -4.33
CA ALA A 150 -6.59 24.58 -4.12
C ALA A 150 -5.22 25.06 -4.61
N PHE A 151 -4.15 24.32 -4.31
CA PHE A 151 -2.82 24.60 -4.82
C PHE A 151 -2.75 24.50 -6.37
N ILE A 152 -3.34 23.46 -6.96
CA ILE A 152 -3.31 23.25 -8.43
C ILE A 152 -4.05 24.37 -9.16
N PHE A 153 -5.20 24.81 -8.66
CA PHE A 153 -6.05 25.80 -9.33
C PHE A 153 -5.80 27.24 -8.87
N ALA A 154 -4.92 27.48 -7.89
CA ALA A 154 -4.57 28.82 -7.40
C ALA A 154 -4.19 29.82 -8.52
N PRO A 155 -3.46 29.45 -9.59
CA PRO A 155 -3.16 30.37 -10.69
C PRO A 155 -4.39 30.78 -11.50
N MET A 156 -5.43 29.94 -11.58
CA MET A 156 -6.66 30.22 -12.33
C MET A 156 -7.63 31.13 -11.57
N MET A 157 -7.46 31.27 -10.25
CA MET A 157 -8.29 32.11 -9.39
C MET A 157 -7.81 33.57 -9.29
N LYS A 158 -6.67 33.93 -9.89
CA LYS A 158 -6.10 35.30 -9.86
C LYS A 158 -6.40 36.12 -11.12
N ILE A 159 -7.32 35.67 -11.97
CA ILE A 159 -7.77 36.41 -13.15
C ILE A 159 -9.05 37.14 -12.75
N GLU A 160 -8.90 38.35 -12.21
CA GLU A 160 -9.94 39.39 -12.12
C GLU A 160 -9.51 40.59 -12.95
#